data_AF-A0A3E0VB80-F1
#
_entry.id   AF-A0A3E0VB80-F1
#
_cell.length_a   1.000
_cell.length_b   1.000
_cell.length_c   1.000
_cell.angle_alpha   90.00
_cell.angle_beta   90.00
_cell.angle_gamma   90.00
#
_symmetry.space_group_name_H-M   'P 1'
#
loop_
_entity.id
_entity.type
_entity.pdbx_description
1 polymer ?
#
loop_
_entity_poly.entity_id
_entity_poly.type
_entity_poly.pdbx_seq_one_letter_code
_entity_poly.pdbx_strand_id
1 'polypeptide(L)'
;MRYTGAARASSMIDASCPRASVIDAAEKFIGLIRRRGKEVRVIVPDFAKSAATLIALGADDILMSDTSELGAIDPQIELLEANGNGSIHSAQSYLDAYEKHAKALREDPTDPVARLMLSKMEPATVRKLQRIMRRSRSTAKDLLRNGIIRDEEAAEKTANDLSDTER
;
A
#
# COMPACT_ATOMS: atom_id res chain seq x y z
N MET A 1 -13.77 -34.00 34.63
CA MET A 1 -15.16 -33.59 34.33
C MET A 1 -15.08 -32.24 33.62
N ARG A 2 -14.78 -32.21 32.32
CA ARG A 2 -15.72 -32.05 31.18
C ARG A 2 -16.76 -30.94 31.41
N TYR A 3 -16.50 -29.77 30.84
CA TYR A 3 -17.52 -28.75 30.60
C TYR A 3 -18.28 -29.13 29.32
N THR A 4 -19.41 -29.79 29.49
CA THR A 4 -20.44 -29.98 28.46
C THR A 4 -21.49 -28.89 28.64
N GLY A 5 -21.59 -28.00 27.66
CA GLY A 5 -22.59 -26.94 27.64
C GLY A 5 -22.58 -26.26 26.28
N ALA A 6 -23.27 -26.87 25.32
CA ALA A 6 -23.46 -26.35 23.97
C ALA A 6 -24.26 -25.05 24.00
N ALA A 7 -23.58 -23.91 24.17
CA ALA A 7 -24.10 -22.62 23.78
C ALA A 7 -23.68 -22.40 22.33
N ARG A 8 -24.67 -22.36 21.43
CA ARG A 8 -24.49 -21.99 20.03
C ARG A 8 -23.60 -20.77 19.95
N ALA A 9 -22.41 -20.93 19.38
CA ALA A 9 -21.64 -19.82 18.88
C ALA A 9 -22.52 -19.16 17.80
N SER A 10 -23.26 -18.13 18.20
CA SER A 10 -23.67 -17.10 17.27
C SER A 10 -22.36 -16.58 16.70
N SER A 11 -22.00 -17.09 15.52
CA SER A 11 -20.95 -16.56 14.68
C SER A 11 -21.42 -15.16 14.27
N MET A 12 -21.34 -14.22 15.20
CA MET A 12 -21.43 -12.81 14.91
C MET A 12 -20.11 -12.47 14.22
N ILE A 13 -20.08 -12.73 12.92
CA ILE A 13 -19.15 -12.08 12.02
C ILE A 13 -19.58 -10.62 12.05
N ASP A 14 -18.94 -9.82 12.89
CA ASP A 14 -19.03 -8.38 12.78
C ASP A 14 -18.36 -8.00 11.44
N ALA A 15 -19.18 -7.92 10.40
CA ALA A 15 -18.79 -7.50 9.07
C ALA A 15 -18.69 -5.97 8.96
N SER A 16 -18.50 -5.25 10.07
CA SER A 16 -18.18 -3.82 10.03
C SER A 16 -16.71 -3.60 9.66
N CYS A 17 -16.38 -3.75 8.37
CA CYS A 17 -15.16 -3.13 7.83
C CYS A 17 -15.54 -2.14 6.72
N PRO A 18 -15.99 -0.91 7.06
CA PRO A 18 -16.44 0.03 6.05
C PRO A 18 -15.30 0.57 5.16
N ARG A 19 -14.04 0.18 5.42
CA ARG A 19 -12.83 0.75 4.80
C ARG A 19 -11.63 -0.23 4.79
N ALA A 20 -11.81 -1.50 4.45
CA ALA A 20 -10.65 -2.39 4.24
C ALA A 20 -9.90 -1.94 2.99
N SER A 21 -8.71 -1.36 3.13
CA SER A 21 -7.85 -1.10 1.98
C SER A 21 -7.27 -2.41 1.45
N VAL A 22 -6.89 -2.45 0.18
CA VAL A 22 -6.20 -3.60 -0.43
C VAL A 22 -4.92 -3.95 0.35
N ILE A 23 -4.27 -2.95 0.97
CA ILE A 23 -3.11 -3.11 1.86
C ILE A 23 -3.49 -3.92 3.10
N ASP A 24 -4.57 -3.56 3.80
CA ASP A 24 -5.01 -4.26 5.01
C ASP A 24 -5.46 -5.70 4.70
N ALA A 25 -6.02 -5.93 3.51
CA ALA A 25 -6.38 -7.27 3.05
C ALA A 25 -5.13 -8.14 2.82
N ALA A 26 -4.12 -7.60 2.13
CA ALA A 26 -2.85 -8.28 1.90
C ALA A 26 -2.13 -8.63 3.22
N GLU A 27 -2.02 -7.67 4.14
CA GLU A 27 -1.41 -7.86 5.47
C GLU A 27 -2.13 -8.96 6.27
N LYS A 28 -3.46 -8.92 6.31
CA LYS A 28 -4.25 -9.94 7.01
C LYS A 28 -4.08 -11.32 6.36
N PHE A 29 -4.05 -11.37 5.03
CA PHE A 29 -3.92 -12.62 4.28
C PHE A 29 -2.59 -13.31 4.60
N ILE A 30 -1.46 -12.63 4.40
CA ILE A 30 -0.15 -13.20 4.70
C ILE A 30 0.01 -13.50 6.18
N GLY A 31 -0.50 -12.64 7.07
CA GLY A 31 -0.50 -12.89 8.51
C GLY A 31 -1.29 -14.13 8.93
N LEU A 32 -2.40 -14.45 8.24
CA LEU A 32 -3.15 -15.69 8.48
C LEU A 32 -2.37 -16.93 8.02
N ILE A 33 -1.68 -16.84 6.87
CA ILE A 33 -0.83 -17.93 6.38
C ILE A 33 0.32 -18.18 7.37
N ARG A 34 1.01 -17.12 7.80
CA ARG A 34 2.12 -17.20 8.77
C ARG A 34 1.70 -17.77 10.13
N ARG A 35 0.47 -17.50 10.59
CA ARG A 35 -0.04 -18.09 11.84
C ARG A 35 -0.28 -19.60 11.74
N ARG A 36 -0.45 -20.14 10.54
CA ARG A 36 -0.73 -21.57 10.30
C ARG A 36 0.50 -22.34 9.82
N GLY A 37 1.37 -21.72 9.05
CA GLY A 37 2.59 -22.30 8.51
C GLY A 37 3.81 -22.01 9.39
N LYS A 38 4.79 -22.91 9.38
CA LYS A 38 6.11 -22.66 10.00
C LYS A 38 7.00 -21.77 9.13
N GLU A 39 6.80 -21.83 7.83
CA GLU A 39 7.55 -21.12 6.80
C GLU A 39 6.62 -20.84 5.62
N VAL A 40 6.71 -19.66 5.02
CA VAL A 40 5.90 -19.21 3.90
C VAL A 40 6.79 -18.91 2.72
N ARG A 41 6.58 -19.63 1.62
CA ARG A 41 7.23 -19.36 0.33
C ARG A 41 6.23 -18.77 -0.65
N VAL A 42 6.62 -17.71 -1.36
CA VAL A 42 5.85 -17.13 -2.46
C VAL A 42 6.58 -17.36 -3.78
N ILE A 43 5.85 -17.72 -4.83
CA ILE A 43 6.40 -17.93 -6.17
C ILE A 43 5.84 -16.81 -7.06
N VAL A 44 6.73 -16.03 -7.69
CA VAL A 44 6.38 -14.99 -8.65
C VAL A 44 6.93 -15.41 -10.01
N PRO A 45 6.11 -16.00 -10.90
CA PRO A 45 6.58 -16.49 -12.19
C PRO A 45 6.78 -15.39 -13.22
N ASP A 46 6.02 -14.29 -13.12
CA ASP A 46 6.04 -13.18 -14.09
C ASP A 46 6.11 -11.83 -13.37
N PHE A 47 5.04 -11.40 -12.69
CA PHE A 47 5.10 -10.17 -11.90
C PHE A 47 4.19 -10.20 -10.67
N ALA A 48 4.58 -9.44 -9.66
CA ALA A 48 3.73 -9.08 -8.53
C ALA A 48 3.73 -7.56 -8.37
N LYS A 49 2.55 -6.93 -8.29
CA LYS A 49 2.40 -5.46 -8.13
C LYS A 49 1.39 -5.17 -7.03
N SER A 50 1.51 -4.02 -6.39
CA SER A 50 0.59 -3.55 -5.34
C SER A 50 0.43 -4.58 -4.21
N ALA A 51 -0.79 -5.10 -3.97
CA ALA A 51 -1.06 -6.09 -2.94
C ALA A 51 -0.24 -7.38 -3.08
N ALA A 52 0.03 -7.82 -4.30
CA ALA A 52 0.79 -9.06 -4.53
C ALA A 52 2.24 -8.89 -4.07
N THR A 53 2.83 -7.71 -4.28
CA THR A 53 4.16 -7.38 -3.74
C THR A 53 4.13 -7.45 -2.22
N LEU A 54 3.15 -6.83 -1.55
CA LEU A 54 3.04 -6.89 -0.08
C LEU A 54 2.98 -8.33 0.45
N ILE A 55 2.21 -9.21 -0.21
CA ILE A 55 2.15 -10.63 0.15
C ILE A 55 3.53 -11.30 0.00
N ALA A 56 4.23 -11.03 -1.11
CA ALA A 56 5.57 -11.56 -1.34
C ALA A 56 6.58 -11.09 -0.27
N LEU A 57 6.54 -9.81 0.12
CA LEU A 57 7.44 -9.25 1.13
C LEU A 57 7.28 -9.91 2.51
N GLY A 58 6.08 -10.41 2.83
CA GLY A 58 5.81 -11.12 4.09
C GLY A 58 6.15 -12.61 4.07
N ALA A 59 6.66 -13.13 2.96
CA ALA A 59 7.16 -14.49 2.84
C ALA A 59 8.55 -14.62 3.50
N ASP A 60 8.90 -15.82 3.91
CA ASP A 60 10.26 -16.15 4.36
C ASP A 60 11.20 -16.37 3.15
N ASP A 61 10.65 -16.74 1.99
CA ASP A 61 11.38 -17.01 0.76
C ASP A 61 10.54 -16.63 -0.47
N ILE A 62 11.17 -16.04 -1.50
CA ILE A 62 10.53 -15.61 -2.74
C ILE A 62 11.25 -16.27 -3.92
N LEU A 63 10.56 -17.18 -4.61
CA LEU A 63 11.07 -17.79 -5.83
C LEU A 63 10.63 -16.97 -7.04
N MET A 64 11.59 -16.50 -7.83
CA MET A 64 11.38 -15.68 -9.02
C MET A 64 12.03 -16.33 -10.24
N SER A 65 11.44 -16.12 -11.43
CA SER A 65 12.10 -16.40 -12.71
C SER A 65 13.09 -15.28 -13.05
N ASP A 66 14.00 -15.52 -13.99
CA ASP A 66 14.98 -14.53 -14.47
C ASP A 66 14.31 -13.28 -15.06
N THR A 67 13.07 -13.41 -15.54
CA THR A 67 12.28 -12.32 -16.12
C THR A 67 11.26 -11.74 -15.15
N SER A 68 11.20 -12.23 -13.90
CA SER A 68 10.16 -11.82 -12.98
C SER A 68 10.42 -10.48 -12.32
N GLU A 69 9.36 -9.74 -12.00
CA GLU A 69 9.47 -8.44 -11.32
C GLU A 69 8.56 -8.29 -10.08
N LEU A 70 9.08 -7.61 -9.06
CA LEU A 70 8.29 -7.05 -7.98
C LEU A 70 8.10 -5.56 -8.25
N GLY A 71 6.88 -5.16 -8.54
CA GLY A 71 6.50 -3.77 -8.82
C GLY A 71 6.05 -3.01 -7.58
N ALA A 72 5.76 -1.73 -7.80
CA ALA A 72 5.49 -0.77 -6.75
C ALA A 72 4.32 -1.17 -5.82
N ILE A 73 4.44 -0.80 -4.55
CA ILE A 73 3.38 -0.93 -3.52
C ILE A 73 2.51 0.34 -3.43
N ASP A 74 2.66 1.23 -4.41
CA ASP A 74 1.92 2.48 -4.48
C ASP A 74 0.40 2.19 -4.58
N PRO A 75 -0.42 2.78 -3.69
CA PRO A 75 -1.85 2.72 -3.78
C PRO A 75 -2.34 3.48 -5.01
N GLN A 76 -3.04 2.79 -5.90
CA GLN A 76 -3.70 3.41 -7.04
C GLN A 76 -5.07 3.95 -6.62
N ILE A 77 -5.41 5.14 -7.11
CA ILE A 77 -6.69 5.81 -6.86
C ILE A 77 -7.41 6.10 -8.16
N GLU A 78 -8.72 5.95 -8.14
CA GLU A 78 -9.57 6.42 -9.23
C GLU A 78 -9.95 7.88 -8.96
N LEU A 79 -9.59 8.77 -9.88
CA LEU A 79 -10.03 10.15 -9.88
C LEU A 79 -10.99 10.36 -11.04
N LEU A 80 -12.04 11.14 -10.81
CA LEU A 80 -12.96 11.54 -11.88
C LEU A 80 -12.36 12.74 -12.61
N GLU A 81 -12.18 12.61 -13.90
CA GLU A 81 -11.80 13.71 -14.78
C GLU A 81 -13.00 14.63 -15.06
N ALA A 82 -12.72 15.84 -15.58
CA ALA A 82 -13.74 16.83 -15.92
C ALA A 82 -14.72 16.36 -17.01
N ASN A 83 -14.34 15.36 -17.81
CA ASN A 83 -15.17 14.74 -18.86
C ASN A 83 -16.10 13.63 -18.29
N GLY A 84 -16.04 13.34 -16.99
CA GLY A 84 -16.82 12.28 -16.34
C GLY A 84 -16.19 10.88 -16.41
N ASN A 85 -15.04 10.72 -17.05
CA ASN A 85 -14.32 9.46 -17.07
C ASN A 85 -13.48 9.29 -15.80
N GLY A 86 -13.40 8.06 -15.29
CA GLY A 86 -12.46 7.70 -14.23
C GLY A 86 -11.08 7.42 -14.80
N SER A 87 -10.06 8.03 -14.21
CA SER A 87 -8.65 7.75 -14.50
C SER A 87 -7.97 7.20 -13.25
N ILE A 88 -7.16 6.15 -13.43
CA ILE A 88 -6.37 5.58 -12.34
C ILE A 88 -5.06 6.34 -12.24
N HIS A 89 -4.80 6.91 -11.07
CA HIS A 89 -3.59 7.64 -10.75
C HIS A 89 -2.84 6.99 -9.59
N SER A 90 -1.52 7.16 -9.63
CA SER A 90 -0.65 6.91 -8.47
C SER A 90 -0.96 7.89 -7.34
N ALA A 91 -1.06 7.38 -6.11
CA ALA A 91 -1.16 8.25 -4.94
C ALA A 91 0.12 9.07 -4.76
N GLN A 92 1.29 8.46 -4.97
CA GLN A 92 2.58 9.13 -4.92
C GLN A 92 2.68 10.27 -5.95
N SER A 93 2.39 10.02 -7.22
CA SER A 93 2.48 11.07 -8.26
C SER A 93 1.55 12.26 -8.01
N TYR A 94 0.37 12.02 -7.42
CA TYR A 94 -0.53 13.10 -7.01
C TYR A 94 0.09 13.96 -5.91
N LEU A 95 0.73 13.34 -4.91
CA LEU A 95 1.39 14.04 -3.82
C LEU A 95 2.64 14.79 -4.29
N ASP A 96 3.40 14.23 -5.24
CA ASP A 96 4.57 14.90 -5.82
C ASP A 96 4.18 16.13 -6.61
N ALA A 97 3.11 16.03 -7.41
CA ALA A 97 2.55 17.18 -8.11
C ALA A 97 2.08 18.27 -7.12
N TYR A 98 1.44 17.88 -6.01
CA TYR A 98 1.04 18.82 -4.97
C TYR A 98 2.26 19.53 -4.36
N GLU A 99 3.29 18.79 -3.94
CA GLU A 99 4.47 19.40 -3.31
C GLU A 99 5.26 20.27 -4.29
N LYS A 100 5.38 19.84 -5.55
CA LYS A 100 6.01 20.63 -6.63
C LYS A 100 5.35 22.00 -6.78
N HIS A 101 4.03 22.04 -6.91
CA HIS A 101 3.31 23.31 -7.09
C HIS A 101 3.24 24.13 -5.79
N ALA A 102 3.16 23.48 -4.62
CA ALA A 102 3.23 24.15 -3.34
C ALA A 102 4.58 24.83 -3.14
N LYS A 103 5.68 24.17 -3.50
CA LYS A 103 7.02 24.74 -3.49
C LYS A 103 7.14 25.92 -4.46
N ALA A 104 6.64 25.78 -5.69
CA ALA A 104 6.66 26.86 -6.67
C ALA A 104 5.96 28.14 -6.16
N LEU A 105 4.78 28.02 -5.52
CA LEU A 105 4.10 29.18 -4.93
C LEU A 105 4.78 29.77 -3.68
N ARG A 106 5.55 28.98 -2.94
CA ARG A 106 6.37 29.50 -1.83
C ARG A 106 7.53 30.35 -2.34
N GLU A 107 8.10 29.98 -3.50
CA GLU A 107 9.21 30.67 -4.15
C GLU A 107 8.72 31.89 -4.97
N ASP A 108 7.65 31.72 -5.74
CA ASP A 108 6.96 32.79 -6.48
C ASP A 108 5.44 32.73 -6.22
N PRO A 109 4.93 33.54 -5.28
CA PRO A 109 3.51 33.61 -4.98
C PRO A 109 2.63 34.02 -6.17
N THR A 110 3.21 34.56 -7.24
CA THR A 110 2.49 35.05 -8.42
C THR A 110 2.41 34.04 -9.57
N ASP A 111 3.04 32.87 -9.45
CA ASP A 111 3.01 31.83 -10.49
C ASP A 111 1.56 31.39 -10.82
N PRO A 112 1.04 31.71 -12.02
CA PRO A 112 -0.33 31.41 -12.39
C PRO A 112 -0.55 29.91 -12.65
N VAL A 113 0.49 29.19 -13.08
CA VAL A 113 0.41 27.74 -13.38
C VAL A 113 0.32 26.96 -12.08
N ALA A 114 1.22 27.24 -11.11
CA ALA A 114 1.19 26.56 -9.82
C ALA A 114 -0.12 26.81 -9.07
N ARG A 115 -0.65 28.03 -9.13
CA ARG A 115 -1.95 28.38 -8.54
C ARG A 115 -3.11 27.62 -9.19
N LEU A 116 -3.14 27.56 -10.52
CA LEU A 116 -4.17 26.83 -11.24
C LEU A 116 -4.13 25.33 -10.92
N MET A 117 -2.94 24.73 -10.88
CA MET A 117 -2.80 23.31 -10.57
C MET A 117 -3.24 22.98 -9.14
N LEU A 118 -2.78 23.74 -8.14
CA LEU A 118 -3.20 23.53 -6.75
C LEU A 118 -4.70 23.73 -6.53
N SER A 119 -5.34 24.65 -7.27
CA SER A 119 -6.80 24.84 -7.16
C SER A 119 -7.62 23.61 -7.59
N LYS A 120 -7.04 22.71 -8.38
CA LYS A 120 -7.66 21.44 -8.77
C LYS A 120 -7.42 20.32 -7.75
N MET A 121 -6.60 20.57 -6.74
CA MET A 121 -6.20 19.56 -5.75
C MET A 121 -6.93 19.78 -4.42
N GLU A 122 -7.79 18.83 -4.07
CA GLU A 122 -8.63 18.95 -2.88
C GLU A 122 -7.84 18.55 -1.60
N PRO A 123 -7.81 19.40 -0.56
CA PRO A 123 -6.98 19.15 0.63
C PRO A 123 -7.30 17.85 1.38
N ALA A 124 -8.55 17.43 1.48
CA ALA A 124 -8.91 16.16 2.12
C ALA A 124 -8.41 14.96 1.32
N THR A 125 -8.39 15.06 -0.02
CA THR A 125 -7.80 14.08 -0.94
C THR A 125 -6.30 13.98 -0.71
N VAL A 126 -5.56 15.10 -0.72
CA VAL A 126 -4.12 15.11 -0.37
C VAL A 126 -3.86 14.41 0.96
N ARG A 127 -4.60 14.78 2.02
CA ARG A 127 -4.45 14.15 3.35
C ARG A 127 -4.80 12.66 3.35
N LYS A 128 -5.81 12.24 2.59
CA LYS A 128 -6.18 10.84 2.44
C LYS A 128 -5.03 10.06 1.80
N LEU A 129 -4.47 10.56 0.71
CA LEU A 129 -3.35 9.90 0.02
C LEU A 129 -2.11 9.80 0.90
N GLN A 130 -1.75 10.87 1.61
CA GLN A 130 -0.66 10.84 2.59
C GLN A 130 -0.85 9.77 3.68
N ARG A 131 -2.09 9.52 4.11
CA ARG A 131 -2.39 8.47 5.10
C ARG A 131 -2.25 7.07 4.48
N ILE A 132 -2.78 6.87 3.27
CA ILE A 132 -2.71 5.57 2.59
C ILE A 132 -1.26 5.24 2.21
N MET A 133 -0.47 6.20 1.73
CA MET A 133 0.96 6.02 1.45
C MET A 133 1.75 5.62 2.69
N ARG A 134 1.56 6.33 3.81
CA ARG A 134 2.19 5.97 5.08
C ARG A 134 1.79 4.57 5.56
N ARG A 135 0.52 4.20 5.40
CA ARG A 135 0.05 2.85 5.74
C ARG A 135 0.71 1.79 4.86
N SER A 136 0.80 2.01 3.55
CA SER A 136 1.46 1.09 2.61
C SER A 136 2.93 0.84 2.99
N ARG A 137 3.70 1.92 3.21
CA ARG A 137 5.11 1.86 3.63
C ARG A 137 5.29 1.16 4.96
N SER A 138 4.50 1.52 5.98
CA SER A 138 4.56 0.90 7.30
C SER A 138 4.27 -0.60 7.22
N THR A 139 3.22 -0.99 6.51
CA THR A 139 2.85 -2.39 6.33
C THR A 139 3.94 -3.15 5.57
N ALA A 140 4.51 -2.58 4.50
CA ALA A 140 5.61 -3.21 3.77
C ALA A 140 6.85 -3.43 4.65
N LYS A 141 7.23 -2.42 5.44
CA LYS A 141 8.33 -2.53 6.42
C LYS A 141 8.06 -3.63 7.43
N ASP A 142 6.86 -3.67 8.02
CA ASP A 142 6.50 -4.70 9.00
C ASP A 142 6.47 -6.11 8.39
N LEU A 143 6.01 -6.24 7.15
CA LEU A 143 6.00 -7.52 6.43
C LEU A 143 7.41 -8.01 6.11
N LEU A 144 8.28 -7.11 5.63
CA LEU A 144 9.70 -7.42 5.38
C LEU A 144 10.40 -7.92 6.63
N ARG A 145 10.27 -7.20 7.74
CA ARG A 145 10.87 -7.55 9.05
C ARG A 145 10.43 -8.91 9.56
N ASN A 146 9.17 -9.23 9.34
CA ASN A 146 8.59 -10.50 9.76
C ASN A 146 8.79 -11.62 8.73
N GLY A 147 9.31 -11.32 7.54
CA GLY A 147 9.55 -12.25 6.44
C GLY A 147 11.01 -12.28 6.04
N ILE A 148 11.27 -11.93 4.78
CA ILE A 148 12.55 -12.16 4.09
C ILE A 148 13.69 -11.25 4.56
N ILE A 149 13.43 -10.02 5.01
CA ILE A 149 14.46 -9.07 5.47
C ILE A 149 14.24 -8.74 6.95
N ARG A 150 15.00 -9.40 7.83
CA ARG A 150 14.89 -9.20 9.29
C ARG A 150 15.60 -7.95 9.81
N ASP A 151 16.51 -7.39 9.03
CA ASP A 151 17.22 -6.17 9.38
C ASP A 151 16.32 -4.93 9.24
N GLU A 152 16.34 -4.05 10.25
CA GLU A 152 15.45 -2.89 10.34
C GLU A 152 15.70 -1.87 9.23
N GLU A 153 16.98 -1.53 9.02
CA GLU A 153 17.39 -0.47 8.10
C GLU A 153 17.20 -0.92 6.65
N ALA A 154 17.56 -2.16 6.34
CA ALA A 154 17.34 -2.76 5.03
C ALA A 154 15.83 -2.89 4.71
N ALA A 155 15.00 -3.26 5.70
CA ALA A 155 13.54 -3.35 5.51
C ALA A 155 12.93 -1.97 5.24
N GLU A 156 13.35 -0.94 5.98
CA GLU A 156 12.88 0.43 5.78
C GLU A 156 13.30 0.99 4.43
N LYS A 157 14.57 0.83 4.06
CA LYS A 157 15.07 1.24 2.75
C LYS A 157 14.30 0.56 1.62
N THR A 158 14.11 -0.76 1.69
CA THR A 158 13.40 -1.51 0.65
C THR A 158 11.93 -1.09 0.53
N ALA A 159 11.23 -0.86 1.66
CA ALA A 159 9.85 -0.39 1.66
C ALA A 159 9.71 1.01 1.04
N ASN A 160 10.67 1.89 1.30
CA ASN A 160 10.73 3.21 0.68
C ASN A 160 10.97 3.10 -0.83
N ASP A 161 11.98 2.33 -1.24
CA ASP A 161 12.31 2.18 -2.66
C ASP A 161 11.13 1.56 -3.44
N LEU A 162 10.38 0.61 -2.88
CA LEU A 162 9.18 0.02 -3.52
C LEU A 162 7.98 0.96 -3.61
N SER A 163 8.00 2.07 -2.88
CA SER A 163 6.95 3.10 -2.93
C SER A 163 7.31 4.27 -3.83
N ASP A 164 8.51 4.27 -4.39
CA ASP A 164 9.02 5.35 -5.23
C ASP A 164 8.60 5.12 -6.69
N THR A 165 8.06 6.17 -7.31
CA THR A 165 7.61 6.17 -8.70
C THR A 165 8.62 6.76 -9.67
N GLU A 166 9.75 7.33 -9.20
CA GLU A 166 10.79 7.94 -10.04
C GLU A 166 11.97 6.98 -10.37
N ARG A 167 11.77 5.68 -10.18
CA ARG A 167 12.77 4.63 -10.49
C ARG A 167 13.08 4.46 -11.97
#